data_AF-A0A7J6W9R6-F1
#
_entry.id   AF-A0A7J6W9R6-F1
#
_cell.length_a   1.000
_cell.length_b   1.000
_cell.length_c   1.000
_cell.angle_alpha   90.00
_cell.angle_beta   90.00
_cell.angle_gamma   90.00
#
_symmetry.space_group_name_H-M   'P 1'
#
loop_
_entity.id
_entity.type
_entity.pdbx_description
1 polymer ?
#
loop_
_entity_poly.entity_id
_entity_poly.type
_entity_poly.pdbx_seq_one_letter_code
_entity_poly.pdbx_strand_id
1 'polypeptide(L)'
;MATLSYNPSKLRNHKPQSHKPISSLSKPIKIPFSSSQFSTLYPSKFSKLRLNSVSESSVSLPTNQPPLTSASENNFNEDEEVDDDPTSEVSYLDSETDPENIIEWELDFCSRPILDIRGKKVWELVVCDGTLSLQFTKKDSIFQVANADNYNKGLQELGIKPVPSKRCLSLLLWLEERYETVYMRHPGFQVGAKPLLALDNPFPMDLPENLIGEKWAFVQLPFSAVQEEVSSLEERFAFGASLDLDLLGIEIDDKTLIPGIAVASSRAKPLAAWMNGLEVCSLEADLAKASLVLSVGISTRYVYATYKKSVATTQEAEAWEEAKKTCGGLHFLAIQENLDSDDCVGFWLLLDLPPPPV
;
A
#
# COMPACT_ATOMS: atom_id res chain seq x y z
N MET A 1 -6.38 -39.70 -14.70
CA MET A 1 -7.86 -39.78 -14.83
C MET A 1 -8.46 -39.34 -13.51
N ALA A 2 -9.34 -38.33 -13.52
CA ALA A 2 -10.18 -37.94 -12.38
C ALA A 2 -11.37 -37.08 -12.91
N THR A 3 -12.51 -37.16 -12.25
CA THR A 3 -13.82 -36.62 -12.70
C THR A 3 -14.75 -36.38 -11.49
N LEU A 4 -15.85 -35.61 -11.58
CA LEU A 4 -16.43 -34.90 -12.74
C LEU A 4 -16.35 -33.36 -12.48
N SER A 5 -17.34 -32.45 -12.50
CA SER A 5 -18.77 -32.44 -12.82
C SER A 5 -19.22 -31.05 -13.29
N TYR A 6 -19.90 -30.95 -14.44
CA TYR A 6 -20.69 -29.76 -14.81
C TYR A 6 -22.15 -29.91 -14.33
N ASN A 7 -22.82 -28.80 -14.03
CA ASN A 7 -24.28 -28.77 -13.87
C ASN A 7 -24.86 -27.45 -14.45
N PRO A 8 -25.70 -27.49 -15.51
CA PRO A 8 -26.12 -26.29 -16.23
C PRO A 8 -27.48 -25.74 -15.78
N SER A 9 -27.49 -24.76 -14.87
CA SER A 9 -28.67 -23.96 -14.53
C SER A 9 -28.70 -22.63 -15.30
N LYS A 10 -29.76 -22.39 -16.06
CA LYS A 10 -29.95 -21.16 -16.86
C LYS A 10 -30.12 -19.95 -15.94
N LEU A 11 -29.10 -19.10 -15.82
CA LEU A 11 -29.27 -17.75 -15.28
C LEU A 11 -29.85 -16.81 -16.34
N ARG A 12 -30.72 -15.92 -15.89
CA ARG A 12 -31.54 -15.01 -16.69
C ARG A 12 -30.80 -13.69 -16.81
N ASN A 13 -30.61 -13.16 -18.01
CA ASN A 13 -29.96 -11.85 -18.21
C ASN A 13 -30.78 -10.72 -17.56
N HIS A 14 -30.47 -10.38 -16.32
CA HIS A 14 -30.88 -9.13 -15.71
C HIS A 14 -29.88 -8.05 -16.14
N LYS A 15 -30.39 -6.94 -16.67
CA LYS A 15 -29.54 -5.77 -16.94
C LYS A 15 -29.03 -5.20 -15.60
N PRO A 16 -27.76 -4.79 -15.49
CA PRO A 16 -27.32 -3.98 -14.36
C PRO A 16 -28.19 -2.71 -14.30
N GLN A 17 -28.63 -2.34 -13.10
CA GLN A 17 -29.45 -1.15 -12.91
C GLN A 17 -28.56 0.10 -13.02
N SER A 18 -29.02 1.09 -13.79
CA SER A 18 -28.33 2.39 -13.85
C SER A 18 -28.78 3.23 -12.65
N HIS A 19 -28.02 3.12 -11.56
CA HIS A 19 -28.13 4.04 -10.44
C HIS A 19 -27.62 5.42 -10.91
N LYS A 20 -28.29 6.48 -10.47
CA LYS A 20 -27.91 7.85 -10.83
C LYS A 20 -27.08 8.44 -9.68
N PRO A 21 -25.91 9.06 -9.93
CA PRO A 21 -25.42 10.06 -8.99
C PRO A 21 -26.49 11.16 -8.89
N ILE A 22 -26.83 11.57 -7.67
CA ILE A 22 -27.84 12.60 -7.42
C ILE A 22 -27.10 13.92 -7.20
N SER A 23 -27.00 14.74 -8.24
CA SER A 23 -26.53 16.12 -8.14
C SER A 23 -27.59 17.03 -7.50
N SER A 24 -27.94 16.75 -6.24
CA SER A 24 -28.92 17.53 -5.47
C SER A 24 -28.30 18.81 -4.91
N LEU A 25 -28.66 19.94 -5.51
CA LEU A 25 -28.44 21.28 -4.96
C LEU A 25 -29.32 21.50 -3.71
N SER A 26 -28.85 21.02 -2.56
CA SER A 26 -29.51 21.17 -1.25
C SER A 26 -28.63 21.88 -0.22
N LYS A 27 -28.54 23.22 -0.36
CA LYS A 27 -28.04 24.21 0.62
C LYS A 27 -26.66 23.93 1.25
N PRO A 28 -25.58 24.60 0.81
CA PRO A 28 -24.26 24.41 1.43
C PRO A 28 -24.21 24.96 2.87
N ILE A 29 -23.48 24.26 3.73
CA ILE A 29 -22.86 24.85 4.92
C ILE A 29 -21.87 25.93 4.43
N LYS A 30 -21.91 27.12 5.03
CA LYS A 30 -21.18 28.29 4.52
C LYS A 30 -19.69 28.25 4.89
N ILE A 31 -18.88 27.66 4.02
CA ILE A 31 -17.45 27.95 3.91
C ILE A 31 -17.23 28.73 2.60
N PRO A 32 -16.52 29.87 2.59
CA PRO A 32 -16.47 30.74 1.42
C PRO A 32 -15.62 30.16 0.29
N PHE A 33 -16.25 29.88 -0.85
CA PHE A 33 -15.56 29.62 -2.12
C PHE A 33 -14.72 30.84 -2.51
N SER A 34 -13.39 30.70 -2.51
CA SER A 34 -12.46 31.71 -3.05
C SER A 34 -11.83 31.20 -4.35
N SER A 35 -12.44 31.52 -5.49
CA SER A 35 -11.96 31.10 -6.80
C SER A 35 -10.77 31.94 -7.27
N SER A 36 -9.57 31.63 -6.79
CA SER A 36 -8.35 32.36 -7.17
C SER A 36 -7.08 31.50 -7.10
N GLN A 37 -6.40 31.40 -8.25
CA GLN A 37 -5.01 30.97 -8.42
C GLN A 37 -4.71 29.50 -8.08
N PHE A 38 -4.86 28.63 -9.09
CA PHE A 38 -4.11 27.37 -9.16
C PHE A 38 -2.61 27.68 -9.22
N SER A 39 -1.93 27.53 -8.10
CA SER A 39 -0.47 27.38 -8.08
C SER A 39 -0.14 25.95 -8.49
N THR A 40 0.72 25.77 -9.50
CA THR A 40 1.24 24.44 -9.87
C THR A 40 2.17 23.94 -8.77
N LEU A 41 1.61 23.26 -7.78
CA LEU A 41 2.36 22.42 -6.87
C LEU A 41 2.89 21.24 -7.68
N TYR A 42 4.19 21.02 -7.58
CA TYR A 42 4.82 19.79 -8.07
C TYR A 42 4.26 18.60 -7.28
N PRO A 43 4.24 17.38 -7.82
CA PRO A 43 3.85 16.21 -7.05
C PRO A 43 4.65 16.18 -5.74
N SER A 44 3.95 15.94 -4.63
CA SER A 44 4.58 15.71 -3.34
C SER A 44 5.57 14.58 -3.51
N LYS A 45 6.87 14.92 -3.45
CA LYS A 45 7.88 13.90 -3.17
C LYS A 45 7.52 13.39 -1.79
N PHE A 46 7.28 12.09 -1.66
CA PHE A 46 7.36 11.41 -0.37
C PHE A 46 8.62 11.94 0.31
N SER A 47 8.48 12.52 1.51
CA SER A 47 9.65 12.99 2.22
C SER A 47 10.52 11.76 2.44
N LYS A 48 11.82 11.88 2.09
CA LYS A 48 12.72 10.72 2.09
C LYS A 48 12.56 10.02 3.44
N LEU A 49 12.06 8.78 3.41
CA LEU A 49 11.76 8.01 4.62
C LEU A 49 12.93 8.18 5.57
N ARG A 50 12.68 8.77 6.75
CA ARG A 50 13.74 9.06 7.71
C ARG A 50 14.08 7.81 8.51
N LEU A 51 14.18 6.70 7.79
CA LEU A 51 14.76 5.43 8.21
C LEU A 51 16.09 5.70 8.90
N ASN A 52 16.32 4.95 9.96
CA ASN A 52 17.54 5.02 10.74
C ASN A 52 18.72 4.50 9.90
N SER A 53 19.31 5.39 9.10
CA SER A 53 20.65 5.21 8.53
C SER A 53 21.63 5.17 9.72
N VAL A 54 21.89 3.96 10.22
CA VAL A 54 22.62 3.74 11.47
C VAL A 54 24.09 4.11 11.27
N SER A 55 24.45 5.30 11.75
CA SER A 55 25.81 5.55 12.20
C SER A 55 25.97 5.09 13.64
N GLU A 56 27.15 4.54 13.94
CA GLU A 56 27.67 4.15 15.25
C GLU A 56 27.18 2.84 15.90
N SER A 57 28.10 2.26 16.67
CA SER A 57 27.97 0.99 17.40
C SER A 57 28.57 1.14 18.81
N SER A 58 28.05 0.39 19.79
CA SER A 58 28.71 0.12 21.08
C SER A 58 27.97 -1.04 21.78
N VAL A 59 28.53 -2.22 22.09
CA VAL A 59 29.84 -2.68 22.62
C VAL A 59 29.91 -2.73 24.15
N SER A 60 29.97 -3.95 24.71
CA SER A 60 30.91 -4.46 25.74
C SER A 60 30.39 -5.82 26.30
N LEU A 61 31.15 -6.73 26.93
CA LEU A 61 32.41 -6.65 27.69
C LEU A 61 33.36 -7.86 27.43
N PRO A 62 34.69 -7.68 27.43
CA PRO A 62 35.70 -8.74 27.57
C PRO A 62 36.27 -8.82 29.02
N THR A 63 37.11 -9.81 29.34
CA THR A 63 37.80 -9.87 30.66
C THR A 63 39.15 -10.63 30.61
N ASN A 64 40.16 -10.04 31.27
CA ASN A 64 41.48 -10.56 31.66
C ASN A 64 42.59 -10.84 30.61
N GLN A 65 43.57 -9.93 30.58
CA GLN A 65 45.01 -10.22 30.38
C GLN A 65 45.83 -9.54 31.50
N PRO A 66 46.99 -10.09 31.89
CA PRO A 66 48.08 -9.33 32.51
C PRO A 66 49.18 -8.96 31.47
N PRO A 67 50.00 -7.90 31.69
CA PRO A 67 50.59 -7.11 30.59
C PRO A 67 52.13 -7.16 30.50
N LEU A 68 52.69 -6.56 29.43
CA LEU A 68 54.01 -5.89 29.46
C LEU A 68 54.13 -4.80 28.36
N THR A 69 54.63 -3.63 28.75
CA THR A 69 55.41 -2.57 28.02
C THR A 69 55.63 -2.69 26.49
N SER A 70 55.66 -1.63 25.69
CA SER A 70 56.06 -0.22 25.92
C SER A 70 55.54 0.75 24.83
N ALA A 71 55.63 2.07 25.05
CA ALA A 71 55.10 3.10 24.15
C ALA A 71 55.96 3.39 22.90
N SER A 72 55.27 3.74 21.81
CA SER A 72 55.74 4.66 20.76
C SER A 72 54.52 5.30 20.09
N GLU A 73 54.36 6.62 20.21
CA GLU A 73 53.29 7.37 19.55
C GLU A 73 53.55 7.44 18.04
N ASN A 74 52.49 7.26 17.24
CA ASN A 74 52.42 7.72 15.85
C ASN A 74 50.94 7.91 15.50
N ASN A 75 50.52 9.16 15.24
CA ASN A 75 49.18 9.44 14.75
C ASN A 75 49.06 8.96 13.31
N PHE A 76 48.30 7.90 13.11
CA PHE A 76 47.54 7.70 11.88
C PHE A 76 46.07 7.76 12.27
N ASN A 77 45.45 8.93 12.02
CA ASN A 77 44.02 8.97 11.78
C ASN A 77 43.83 8.36 10.39
N GLU A 78 43.68 7.04 10.33
CA GLU A 78 42.98 6.43 9.22
C GLU A 78 41.50 6.74 9.48
N ASP A 79 41.03 7.83 8.87
CA ASP A 79 39.60 8.04 8.66
C ASP A 79 39.15 6.88 7.77
N GLU A 80 38.68 5.79 8.38
CA GLU A 80 38.01 4.72 7.66
C GLU A 80 36.74 5.31 7.02
N GLU A 81 36.86 5.70 5.75
CA GLU A 81 35.72 5.69 4.83
C GLU A 81 35.23 4.24 4.81
N VAL A 82 34.31 3.92 5.73
CA VAL A 82 33.55 2.68 5.71
C VAL A 82 32.84 2.65 4.37
N ASP A 83 33.36 1.81 3.47
CA ASP A 83 32.76 1.53 2.17
C ASP A 83 31.44 0.79 2.45
N ASP A 84 30.41 1.58 2.74
CA ASP A 84 29.05 1.18 3.06
C ASP A 84 28.43 0.54 1.82
N ASP A 85 28.86 -0.69 1.54
CA ASP A 85 28.44 -1.50 0.41
C ASP A 85 26.92 -1.62 0.46
N PRO A 86 26.18 -0.89 -0.42
CA PRO A 86 24.72 -0.94 -0.39
C PRO A 86 24.22 -2.33 -0.81
N THR A 87 25.13 -3.17 -1.36
CA THR A 87 24.87 -4.53 -1.80
C THR A 87 25.06 -5.57 -0.69
N SER A 88 25.37 -5.15 0.54
CA SER A 88 25.37 -5.98 1.76
C SER A 88 23.99 -6.62 2.10
N GLU A 89 23.97 -7.56 3.05
CA GLU A 89 22.75 -8.14 3.63
C GLU A 89 22.29 -7.28 4.82
N VAL A 90 21.03 -6.84 4.82
CA VAL A 90 20.47 -6.05 5.93
C VAL A 90 19.97 -7.00 7.02
N SER A 91 20.24 -6.68 8.28
CA SER A 91 19.74 -7.42 9.44
C SER A 91 19.52 -6.46 10.61
N TYR A 92 18.52 -5.59 10.47
CA TYR A 92 18.16 -4.55 11.43
C TYR A 92 16.91 -4.94 12.23
N LEU A 93 16.97 -4.61 13.52
CA LEU A 93 15.87 -4.60 14.47
C LEU A 93 16.09 -3.37 15.36
N ASP A 94 15.06 -2.51 15.51
CA ASP A 94 15.12 -1.37 16.42
C ASP A 94 15.28 -1.86 17.88
N SER A 95 16.18 -1.22 18.64
CA SER A 95 16.48 -1.62 20.03
C SER A 95 15.35 -1.36 21.01
N GLU A 96 14.43 -0.45 20.68
CA GLU A 96 13.24 -0.16 21.50
C GLU A 96 12.04 -1.07 21.14
N THR A 97 12.12 -1.85 20.05
CA THR A 97 11.06 -2.75 19.61
C THR A 97 11.23 -4.17 20.17
N ASP A 98 10.29 -4.57 21.02
CA ASP A 98 10.18 -5.96 21.50
C ASP A 98 9.78 -6.92 20.35
N PRO A 99 10.60 -7.93 19.99
CA PRO A 99 10.29 -8.89 18.94
C PRO A 99 8.98 -9.65 19.12
N GLU A 100 8.54 -9.88 20.36
CA GLU A 100 7.30 -10.64 20.64
C GLU A 100 6.04 -9.84 20.27
N ASN A 101 6.15 -8.51 20.07
CA ASN A 101 5.06 -7.68 19.54
C ASN A 101 4.95 -7.76 18.00
N ILE A 102 5.96 -8.27 17.29
CA ILE A 102 6.01 -8.28 15.83
C ILE A 102 5.24 -9.47 15.25
N ILE A 103 3.91 -9.38 15.28
CA ILE A 103 2.98 -10.47 14.92
C ILE A 103 2.66 -10.59 13.42
N GLU A 104 2.93 -9.58 12.60
CA GLU A 104 2.68 -9.58 11.15
C GLU A 104 3.93 -9.12 10.38
N TRP A 105 4.35 -9.91 9.38
CA TRP A 105 5.52 -9.64 8.54
C TRP A 105 5.11 -9.52 7.07
N GLU A 106 5.66 -8.54 6.37
CA GLU A 106 5.57 -8.34 4.94
C GLU A 106 6.82 -8.91 4.24
N LEU A 107 6.65 -9.49 3.05
CA LEU A 107 7.73 -10.27 2.42
C LEU A 107 7.68 -10.30 0.89
N ASP A 108 8.84 -10.13 0.26
CA ASP A 108 9.07 -10.44 -1.15
C ASP A 108 10.27 -11.38 -1.36
N PHE A 109 10.18 -12.21 -2.39
CA PHE A 109 11.23 -13.15 -2.81
C PHE A 109 11.31 -13.21 -4.34
N CYS A 110 11.90 -12.18 -4.93
CA CYS A 110 12.03 -12.01 -6.39
C CYS A 110 13.49 -11.88 -6.85
N SER A 111 13.69 -12.03 -8.16
CA SER A 111 14.97 -11.67 -8.78
C SER A 111 15.08 -10.16 -8.94
N ARG A 112 16.16 -9.56 -8.44
CA ARG A 112 16.40 -8.12 -8.54
C ARG A 112 16.91 -7.71 -9.94
N PRO A 113 16.82 -6.43 -10.33
CA PRO A 113 17.31 -5.93 -11.62
C PRO A 113 18.85 -5.81 -11.68
N ILE A 114 19.57 -6.78 -11.10
CA ILE A 114 21.04 -6.80 -10.99
C ILE A 114 21.58 -8.19 -11.37
N LEU A 115 22.78 -8.21 -11.96
CA LEU A 115 23.51 -9.43 -12.30
C LEU A 115 24.70 -9.66 -11.36
N ASP A 116 24.94 -10.93 -11.02
CA ASP A 116 26.18 -11.37 -10.37
C ASP A 116 27.40 -11.28 -11.31
N ILE A 117 28.60 -11.49 -10.78
CA ILE A 117 29.87 -11.53 -11.53
C ILE A 117 29.94 -12.63 -12.63
N ARG A 118 28.90 -13.48 -12.74
CA ARG A 118 28.77 -14.56 -13.73
C ARG A 118 27.71 -14.22 -14.79
N GLY A 119 27.11 -13.03 -14.74
CA GLY A 119 26.05 -12.58 -15.64
C GLY A 119 24.68 -13.20 -15.35
N LYS A 120 24.43 -13.71 -14.13
CA LYS A 120 23.16 -14.32 -13.72
C LYS A 120 22.36 -13.38 -12.82
N LYS A 121 21.03 -13.45 -12.90
CA LYS A 121 20.13 -12.71 -11.99
C LYS A 121 20.38 -13.07 -10.52
N VAL A 122 20.53 -12.05 -9.67
CA VAL A 122 20.51 -12.21 -8.21
C VAL A 122 19.07 -12.39 -7.75
N TRP A 123 18.85 -13.29 -6.79
CA TRP A 123 17.59 -13.44 -6.06
C TRP A 123 17.79 -12.97 -4.63
N GLU A 124 16.80 -12.26 -4.10
CA GLU A 124 16.88 -11.64 -2.78
C GLU A 124 15.56 -11.81 -2.04
N LEU A 125 15.62 -12.41 -0.86
CA LEU A 125 14.55 -12.35 0.14
C LEU A 125 14.60 -10.99 0.82
N VAL A 126 13.45 -10.32 0.92
CA VAL A 126 13.27 -9.04 1.62
C VAL A 126 12.10 -9.24 2.58
N VAL A 127 12.35 -9.01 3.87
CA VAL A 127 11.36 -9.18 4.96
C VAL A 127 11.37 -7.93 5.82
N CYS A 128 10.20 -7.39 6.11
CA CYS A 128 10.04 -6.36 7.12
C CYS A 128 8.76 -6.62 7.93
N ASP A 129 8.59 -5.91 9.05
CA ASP A 129 7.28 -5.84 9.70
C ASP A 129 6.44 -4.67 9.16
N GLY A 130 5.23 -4.55 9.69
CA GLY A 130 4.34 -3.44 9.37
C GLY A 130 4.91 -2.04 9.66
N THR A 131 5.86 -1.90 10.60
CA THR A 131 6.45 -0.62 11.05
C THR A 131 7.88 -0.34 10.58
N LEU A 132 8.48 -1.23 9.77
CA LEU A 132 9.92 -1.20 9.40
C LEU A 132 10.90 -1.21 10.60
N SER A 133 10.44 -1.45 11.83
CA SER A 133 11.28 -1.71 13.00
C SER A 133 12.13 -2.98 12.83
N LEU A 134 11.63 -3.96 12.06
CA LEU A 134 12.34 -5.13 11.60
C LEU A 134 12.60 -4.99 10.10
N GLN A 135 13.86 -5.13 9.69
CA GLN A 135 14.29 -5.11 8.29
C GLN A 135 15.37 -6.16 8.04
N PHE A 136 15.08 -7.15 7.21
CA PHE A 136 16.00 -8.23 6.87
C PHE A 136 16.07 -8.47 5.36
N THR A 137 17.28 -8.56 4.80
CA THR A 137 17.48 -9.01 3.41
C THR A 137 18.55 -10.10 3.30
N LYS A 138 18.31 -11.04 2.37
CA LYS A 138 19.18 -12.20 2.13
C LYS A 138 19.38 -12.44 0.64
N LYS A 139 20.62 -12.48 0.16
CA LYS A 139 20.98 -12.72 -1.25
C LYS A 139 21.63 -14.09 -1.39
N ASP A 140 21.12 -14.94 -2.30
CA ASP A 140 21.80 -16.20 -2.63
C ASP A 140 21.72 -16.51 -4.14
N SER A 141 22.83 -17.02 -4.67
CA SER A 141 22.92 -17.58 -6.02
C SER A 141 22.23 -18.93 -6.17
N ILE A 142 22.02 -19.67 -5.07
CA ILE A 142 21.35 -20.98 -5.03
C ILE A 142 19.82 -20.83 -5.14
N PHE A 143 19.26 -19.69 -4.72
CA PHE A 143 17.83 -19.36 -4.84
C PHE A 143 17.29 -19.40 -6.29
N GLN A 144 18.16 -19.41 -7.31
CA GLN A 144 17.79 -19.65 -8.71
C GLN A 144 17.08 -21.00 -8.97
N VAL A 145 17.07 -21.92 -7.99
CA VAL A 145 16.35 -23.21 -8.04
C VAL A 145 15.06 -23.21 -7.18
N ALA A 146 14.86 -22.18 -6.35
CA ALA A 146 13.64 -22.00 -5.55
C ALA A 146 12.61 -21.19 -6.36
N ASN A 147 11.48 -21.81 -6.69
CA ASN A 147 10.29 -21.10 -7.13
C ASN A 147 9.40 -20.73 -5.93
N ALA A 148 8.36 -19.91 -6.16
CA ALA A 148 7.42 -19.51 -5.12
C ALA A 148 6.74 -20.72 -4.42
N ASP A 149 6.50 -21.84 -5.13
CA ASP A 149 5.92 -23.04 -4.54
C ASP A 149 6.82 -23.66 -3.45
N ASN A 150 8.13 -23.77 -3.73
CA ASN A 150 9.11 -24.27 -2.77
C ASN A 150 9.21 -23.36 -1.54
N TYR A 151 9.15 -22.04 -1.74
CA TYR A 151 9.16 -21.06 -0.66
C TYR A 151 7.90 -21.13 0.21
N ASN A 152 6.71 -21.12 -0.41
CA ASN A 152 5.42 -21.27 0.26
C ASN A 152 5.31 -22.60 1.03
N LYS A 153 5.88 -23.68 0.50
CA LYS A 153 5.96 -24.98 1.18
C LYS A 153 6.88 -24.93 2.41
N GLY A 154 8.00 -24.23 2.33
CA GLY A 154 8.89 -24.01 3.48
C GLY A 154 8.20 -23.26 4.62
N LEU A 155 7.46 -22.20 4.31
CA LEU A 155 6.63 -21.50 5.29
C LEU A 155 5.57 -22.41 5.93
N GLN A 156 4.85 -23.20 5.12
CA GLN A 156 3.85 -24.16 5.62
C GLN A 156 4.45 -25.25 6.53
N GLU A 157 5.68 -25.70 6.26
CA GLU A 157 6.40 -26.65 7.11
C GLU A 157 6.83 -26.04 8.46
N LEU A 158 6.98 -24.71 8.52
CA LEU A 158 7.15 -23.93 9.77
C LEU A 158 5.81 -23.54 10.43
N GLY A 159 4.66 -23.93 9.86
CA GLY A 159 3.32 -23.54 10.32
C GLY A 159 2.91 -22.12 9.92
N ILE A 160 3.75 -21.38 9.20
CA ILE A 160 3.48 -20.02 8.71
C ILE A 160 2.57 -20.11 7.48
N LYS A 161 1.46 -19.36 7.51
CA LYS A 161 0.51 -19.29 6.40
C LYS A 161 0.70 -17.96 5.64
N PRO A 162 1.44 -17.94 4.52
CA PRO A 162 1.55 -16.73 3.70
C PRO A 162 0.17 -16.31 3.17
N VAL A 163 -0.10 -15.00 3.21
CA VAL A 163 -1.28 -14.37 2.62
C VAL A 163 -0.80 -13.37 1.56
N PRO A 164 -1.08 -13.58 0.26
CA PRO A 164 -0.66 -12.65 -0.76
C PRO A 164 -1.59 -11.43 -0.75
N SER A 165 -0.99 -10.24 -0.66
CA SER A 165 -1.66 -8.96 -0.38
C SER A 165 -1.08 -7.84 -1.27
N LYS A 166 -1.87 -6.80 -1.55
CA LYS A 166 -1.38 -5.50 -2.08
C LYS A 166 -1.20 -4.44 -1.00
N ARG A 167 -1.71 -4.69 0.21
CA ARG A 167 -1.57 -3.81 1.37
C ARG A 167 -0.23 -3.96 2.11
N CYS A 168 0.73 -4.70 1.54
CA CYS A 168 2.11 -4.76 2.03
C CYS A 168 2.86 -3.44 1.73
N LEU A 169 2.41 -2.33 2.33
CA LEU A 169 2.84 -0.99 1.91
C LEU A 169 4.25 -0.64 2.40
N SER A 170 4.63 -1.13 3.58
CA SER A 170 5.95 -0.89 4.17
C SER A 170 7.05 -1.57 3.34
N LEU A 171 6.82 -2.81 2.92
CA LEU A 171 7.64 -3.55 1.97
C LEU A 171 7.70 -2.86 0.60
N LEU A 172 6.56 -2.37 0.08
CA LEU A 172 6.52 -1.71 -1.23
C LEU A 172 7.34 -0.42 -1.25
N LEU A 173 7.24 0.41 -0.22
CA LEU A 173 8.07 1.61 -0.09
C LEU A 173 9.56 1.28 0.12
N TRP A 174 9.87 0.27 0.93
CA TRP A 174 11.26 -0.15 1.14
C TRP A 174 11.88 -0.75 -0.13
N LEU A 175 11.10 -1.46 -0.96
CA LEU A 175 11.56 -1.95 -2.27
C LEU A 175 11.82 -0.82 -3.28
N GLU A 176 11.04 0.26 -3.25
CA GLU A 176 11.27 1.48 -4.05
C GLU A 176 12.56 2.19 -3.58
N GLU A 177 12.72 2.39 -2.27
CA GLU A 177 13.92 3.01 -1.70
C GLU A 177 15.19 2.20 -2.05
N ARG A 178 15.14 0.86 -1.86
CA ARG A 178 16.23 -0.05 -2.25
C ARG A 178 16.51 -0.05 -3.75
N TYR A 179 15.56 0.33 -4.60
CA TYR A 179 15.85 0.51 -6.02
C TYR A 179 16.75 1.72 -6.28
N GLU A 180 16.48 2.87 -5.65
CA GLU A 180 17.36 4.05 -5.74
C GLU A 180 18.69 3.89 -4.98
N THR A 181 18.69 3.26 -3.80
CA THR A 181 19.86 3.19 -2.91
C THR A 181 20.76 1.99 -3.19
N VAL A 182 20.19 0.83 -3.51
CA VAL A 182 20.94 -0.41 -3.73
C VAL A 182 21.01 -0.78 -5.21
N TYR A 183 19.86 -1.06 -5.85
CA TYR A 183 19.88 -1.74 -7.15
C TYR A 183 20.43 -0.84 -8.26
N MET A 184 20.06 0.44 -8.33
CA MET A 184 20.57 1.40 -9.32
C MET A 184 22.08 1.71 -9.16
N ARG A 185 22.67 1.48 -7.97
CA ARG A 185 24.10 1.72 -7.71
C ARG A 185 24.96 0.47 -7.96
N HIS A 186 24.36 -0.72 -7.95
CA HIS A 186 25.04 -1.99 -8.12
C HIS A 186 25.70 -2.09 -9.52
N PRO A 187 27.00 -2.46 -9.65
CA PRO A 187 27.71 -2.48 -10.95
C PRO A 187 27.06 -3.33 -12.04
N GLY A 188 26.37 -4.41 -11.65
CA GLY A 188 25.59 -5.27 -12.55
C GLY A 188 24.14 -4.84 -12.85
N PHE A 189 23.76 -3.58 -12.58
CA PHE A 189 22.38 -3.09 -12.76
C PHE A 189 21.88 -3.15 -14.22
N GLN A 190 20.62 -3.54 -14.38
CA GLN A 190 19.94 -3.66 -15.67
C GLN A 190 18.96 -2.50 -15.89
N VAL A 191 19.46 -1.42 -16.49
CA VAL A 191 18.63 -0.28 -16.92
C VAL A 191 17.50 -0.77 -17.85
N GLY A 192 16.25 -0.50 -17.48
CA GLY A 192 15.08 -0.96 -18.24
C GLY A 192 14.73 -2.44 -18.06
N ALA A 193 15.24 -3.09 -17.00
CA ALA A 193 14.64 -4.33 -16.50
C ALA A 193 13.13 -4.12 -16.27
N LYS A 194 12.35 -5.18 -16.51
CA LYS A 194 10.92 -5.18 -16.20
C LYS A 194 10.73 -5.67 -14.77
N PRO A 195 9.85 -5.03 -13.97
CA PRO A 195 9.39 -5.57 -12.70
C PRO A 195 8.92 -7.02 -12.86
N LEU A 196 9.31 -7.90 -11.95
CA LEU A 196 8.76 -9.27 -11.93
C LEU A 196 7.31 -9.27 -11.43
N LEU A 197 7.01 -8.43 -10.43
CA LEU A 197 5.66 -8.26 -9.90
C LEU A 197 4.84 -7.29 -10.78
N ALA A 198 4.74 -7.63 -12.06
CA ALA A 198 3.70 -7.11 -12.93
C ALA A 198 2.33 -7.64 -12.46
N LEU A 199 1.78 -7.02 -11.41
CA LEU A 199 0.47 -7.33 -10.84
C LEU A 199 -0.57 -7.39 -11.95
N ASP A 200 -1.17 -8.57 -12.13
CA ASP A 200 -2.23 -8.76 -13.12
C ASP A 200 -3.33 -7.74 -12.87
N ASN A 201 -3.66 -6.98 -13.92
CA ASN A 201 -4.69 -5.95 -13.90
C ASN A 201 -5.91 -6.43 -14.71
N PRO A 202 -6.68 -7.41 -14.19
CA PRO A 202 -7.74 -8.07 -14.95
C PRO A 202 -8.88 -7.11 -15.28
N PHE A 203 -9.67 -7.51 -16.28
CA PHE A 203 -10.92 -6.82 -16.60
C PHE A 203 -11.88 -6.86 -15.38
N PRO A 204 -12.44 -5.72 -14.96
CA PRO A 204 -13.37 -5.67 -13.84
C PRO A 204 -14.61 -6.56 -14.08
N MET A 205 -14.97 -7.34 -13.07
CA MET A 205 -16.14 -8.22 -13.06
C MET A 205 -17.38 -7.50 -12.51
N ASP A 206 -18.56 -8.11 -12.65
CA ASP A 206 -19.77 -7.63 -11.97
C ASP A 206 -19.62 -7.75 -10.44
N LEU A 207 -20.03 -6.71 -9.70
CA LEU A 207 -19.98 -6.69 -8.23
C LEU A 207 -21.02 -7.66 -7.62
N PRO A 208 -20.64 -8.53 -6.66
CA PRO A 208 -21.58 -9.35 -5.90
C PRO A 208 -22.72 -8.55 -5.24
N GLU A 209 -23.96 -9.05 -5.33
CA GLU A 209 -25.17 -8.30 -4.91
C GLU A 209 -25.14 -7.82 -3.45
N ASN A 210 -24.48 -8.58 -2.56
CA ASN A 210 -24.32 -8.22 -1.14
C ASN A 210 -23.44 -6.98 -0.93
N LEU A 211 -22.57 -6.63 -1.89
CA LEU A 211 -21.66 -5.47 -1.85
C LEU A 211 -22.25 -4.21 -2.53
N ILE A 212 -23.43 -4.29 -3.14
CA ILE A 212 -24.07 -3.15 -3.81
C ILE A 212 -24.72 -2.21 -2.77
N GLY A 213 -24.27 -0.95 -2.74
CA GLY A 213 -24.96 0.15 -2.04
C GLY A 213 -26.14 0.74 -2.84
N GLU A 214 -27.05 1.45 -2.18
CA GLU A 214 -28.27 1.99 -2.80
C GLU A 214 -28.03 3.31 -3.55
N LYS A 215 -27.18 4.16 -2.96
CA LYS A 215 -26.66 5.40 -3.54
C LYS A 215 -25.17 5.51 -3.25
N TRP A 216 -24.48 6.33 -4.03
CA TRP A 216 -23.10 6.73 -3.76
C TRP A 216 -22.88 8.17 -4.26
N ALA A 217 -21.81 8.81 -3.78
CA ALA A 217 -21.34 10.11 -4.24
C ALA A 217 -19.82 10.18 -4.22
N PHE A 218 -19.25 10.97 -5.14
CA PHE A 218 -17.91 11.52 -4.95
C PHE A 218 -17.94 12.53 -3.80
N VAL A 219 -17.03 12.42 -2.84
CA VAL A 219 -16.93 13.30 -1.67
C VAL A 219 -15.48 13.72 -1.44
N GLN A 220 -15.31 14.76 -0.63
CA GLN A 220 -14.01 15.19 -0.10
C GLN A 220 -14.15 15.54 1.38
N LEU A 221 -13.17 15.16 2.18
CA LEU A 221 -13.07 15.53 3.61
C LEU A 221 -11.72 16.20 3.87
N PRO A 222 -11.64 17.20 4.76
CA PRO A 222 -10.36 17.64 5.31
C PRO A 222 -9.61 16.46 5.93
N PHE A 223 -8.30 16.41 5.79
CA PHE A 223 -7.47 15.34 6.34
C PHE A 223 -7.67 15.14 7.85
N SER A 224 -7.84 16.23 8.61
CA SER A 224 -8.25 16.21 10.02
C SER A 224 -9.51 15.38 10.29
N ALA A 225 -10.58 15.55 9.49
CA ALA A 225 -11.81 14.76 9.62
C ALA A 225 -11.61 13.29 9.19
N VAL A 226 -10.66 13.00 8.28
CA VAL A 226 -10.27 11.63 7.94
C VAL A 226 -9.50 10.97 9.10
N GLN A 227 -8.62 11.71 9.79
CA GLN A 227 -7.93 11.23 10.99
C GLN A 227 -8.91 11.00 12.15
N GLU A 228 -9.90 11.88 12.35
CA GLU A 228 -10.97 11.71 13.35
C GLU A 228 -11.79 10.42 13.09
N GLU A 229 -12.27 10.20 11.87
CA GLU A 229 -13.02 8.98 11.53
C GLU A 229 -12.15 7.72 11.66
N VAL A 230 -10.90 7.73 11.19
CA VAL A 230 -9.97 6.59 11.31
C VAL A 230 -9.66 6.26 12.77
N SER A 231 -9.39 7.27 13.60
CA SER A 231 -9.14 7.07 15.05
C SER A 231 -10.38 6.50 15.75
N SER A 232 -11.57 6.90 15.32
CA SER A 232 -12.84 6.42 15.89
C SER A 232 -13.19 4.97 15.53
N LEU A 233 -12.51 4.34 14.54
CA LEU A 233 -12.82 2.98 14.09
C LEU A 233 -12.76 1.98 15.24
N GLU A 234 -11.71 2.06 16.06
CA GLU A 234 -11.50 1.16 17.20
C GLU A 234 -12.51 1.45 18.32
N GLU A 235 -12.69 2.72 18.69
CA GLU A 235 -13.63 3.14 19.75
C GLU A 235 -15.09 2.75 19.44
N ARG A 236 -15.50 2.89 18.17
CA ARG A 236 -16.86 2.61 17.70
C ARG A 236 -17.08 1.13 17.33
N PHE A 237 -16.04 0.31 17.33
CA PHE A 237 -16.03 -1.04 16.73
C PHE A 237 -16.63 -1.04 15.30
N ALA A 238 -16.23 -0.05 14.50
CA ALA A 238 -16.67 0.12 13.12
C ALA A 238 -15.86 -0.79 12.18
N PHE A 239 -16.42 -1.08 11.01
CA PHE A 239 -15.70 -1.82 9.97
C PHE A 239 -14.75 -0.88 9.22
N GLY A 240 -13.57 -1.32 8.82
CA GLY A 240 -12.63 -0.41 8.20
C GLY A 240 -11.24 -0.95 7.96
N ALA A 241 -10.36 -0.02 7.60
CA ALA A 241 -8.92 -0.18 7.63
C ALA A 241 -8.26 1.20 7.75
N SER A 242 -7.32 1.34 8.68
CA SER A 242 -6.45 2.50 8.82
C SER A 242 -5.26 2.41 7.84
N LEU A 243 -4.40 3.44 7.88
CA LEU A 243 -3.02 3.43 7.39
C LEU A 243 -2.16 4.20 8.37
N ASP A 244 -0.95 3.73 8.66
CA ASP A 244 0.05 4.53 9.37
C ASP A 244 0.72 5.47 8.37
N LEU A 245 0.26 6.72 8.31
CA LEU A 245 0.74 7.70 7.33
C LEU A 245 2.08 8.34 7.74
N ASP A 246 2.38 8.37 9.03
CA ASP A 246 3.64 8.89 9.56
C ASP A 246 4.79 7.94 9.16
N LEU A 247 4.59 6.63 9.33
CA LEU A 247 5.50 5.60 8.85
C LEU A 247 5.73 5.66 7.34
N LEU A 248 4.66 5.81 6.56
CA LEU A 248 4.72 5.82 5.09
C LEU A 248 5.36 7.12 4.54
N GLY A 249 5.76 8.07 5.39
CA GLY A 249 6.36 9.35 4.99
C GLY A 249 5.38 10.29 4.28
N ILE A 250 4.09 10.21 4.61
CA ILE A 250 2.99 10.90 3.91
C ILE A 250 2.54 12.11 4.73
N GLU A 251 3.38 13.15 4.75
CA GLU A 251 3.07 14.45 5.35
C GLU A 251 1.92 15.17 4.62
N ILE A 252 0.80 15.45 5.30
CA ILE A 252 -0.40 16.11 4.75
C ILE A 252 -0.89 17.20 5.73
N ASP A 253 -1.23 18.41 5.24
CA ASP A 253 -1.88 19.46 6.06
C ASP A 253 -3.33 19.07 6.37
N ASP A 254 -3.75 19.25 7.62
CA ASP A 254 -5.10 18.99 8.18
C ASP A 254 -6.29 19.42 7.30
N LYS A 255 -6.11 20.43 6.44
CA LYS A 255 -7.15 21.04 5.59
C LYS A 255 -7.11 20.54 4.15
N THR A 256 -6.13 19.71 3.81
CA THR A 256 -6.04 19.03 2.50
C THR A 256 -7.31 18.21 2.29
N LEU A 257 -7.97 18.41 1.15
CA LEU A 257 -9.24 17.76 0.84
C LEU A 257 -8.97 16.38 0.23
N ILE A 258 -8.93 15.37 1.09
CA ILE A 258 -8.77 13.97 0.68
C ILE A 258 -10.05 13.53 -0.07
N PRO A 259 -9.94 12.99 -1.29
CA PRO A 259 -11.08 12.48 -2.04
C PRO A 259 -11.54 11.13 -1.51
N GLY A 260 -12.84 10.86 -1.59
CA GLY A 260 -13.39 9.56 -1.25
C GLY A 260 -14.70 9.26 -1.95
N ILE A 261 -15.20 8.05 -1.72
CA ILE A 261 -16.53 7.61 -2.18
C ILE A 261 -17.39 7.35 -0.94
N ALA A 262 -18.47 8.11 -0.79
CA ALA A 262 -19.50 7.89 0.21
C ALA A 262 -20.58 6.96 -0.36
N VAL A 263 -20.99 5.95 0.41
CA VAL A 263 -21.94 4.90 -0.02
C VAL A 263 -23.05 4.74 1.00
N ALA A 264 -24.28 5.03 0.59
CA ALA A 264 -25.46 4.94 1.43
C ALA A 264 -26.24 3.64 1.22
N SER A 265 -26.67 3.01 2.32
CA SER A 265 -27.65 1.92 2.28
C SER A 265 -28.37 1.72 3.61
N SER A 266 -29.67 1.43 3.53
CA SER A 266 -30.50 0.91 4.63
C SER A 266 -29.96 -0.37 5.30
N ARG A 267 -29.00 -1.05 4.67
CA ARG A 267 -28.26 -2.21 5.19
C ARG A 267 -26.76 -1.93 5.29
N ALA A 268 -26.38 -0.71 5.67
CA ALA A 268 -24.98 -0.26 5.83
C ALA A 268 -24.15 -1.20 6.70
N LYS A 269 -24.65 -1.64 7.87
CA LYS A 269 -23.86 -2.50 8.78
C LYS A 269 -23.55 -3.90 8.20
N PRO A 270 -24.51 -4.64 7.60
CA PRO A 270 -24.19 -5.83 6.80
C PRO A 270 -23.30 -5.56 5.59
N LEU A 271 -23.51 -4.45 4.87
CA LEU A 271 -22.71 -4.07 3.71
C LEU A 271 -21.24 -3.85 4.08
N ALA A 272 -20.99 -3.11 5.17
CA ALA A 272 -19.68 -2.84 5.72
C ALA A 272 -19.02 -4.12 6.26
N ALA A 273 -19.77 -5.00 6.93
CA ALA A 273 -19.28 -6.31 7.37
C ALA A 273 -18.82 -7.20 6.19
N TRP A 274 -19.56 -7.20 5.07
CA TRP A 274 -19.15 -7.91 3.85
C TRP A 274 -17.95 -7.26 3.16
N MET A 275 -17.85 -5.93 3.18
CA MET A 275 -16.68 -5.21 2.66
C MET A 275 -15.42 -5.50 3.48
N ASN A 276 -15.53 -5.60 4.81
CA ASN A 276 -14.43 -5.97 5.72
C ASN A 276 -13.97 -7.43 5.55
N GLY A 277 -14.75 -8.27 4.88
CA GLY A 277 -14.35 -9.61 4.45
C GLY A 277 -13.50 -9.62 3.18
N LEU A 278 -13.20 -8.45 2.60
CA LEU A 278 -12.34 -8.26 1.44
C LEU A 278 -11.11 -7.43 1.84
N GLU A 279 -9.96 -7.74 1.26
CA GLU A 279 -8.80 -6.86 1.30
C GLU A 279 -9.05 -5.67 0.35
N VAL A 280 -9.63 -4.59 0.84
CA VAL A 280 -9.90 -3.37 0.04
C VAL A 280 -8.58 -2.63 -0.23
N CYS A 281 -8.20 -2.54 -1.51
CA CYS A 281 -6.94 -1.91 -1.93
C CYS A 281 -7.16 -0.47 -2.41
N SER A 282 -8.00 -0.27 -3.44
CA SER A 282 -8.22 1.06 -4.03
C SER A 282 -9.51 1.15 -4.85
N LEU A 283 -9.95 2.40 -5.07
CA LEU A 283 -11.03 2.80 -5.97
C LEU A 283 -10.49 3.72 -7.08
N GLU A 284 -10.95 3.50 -8.30
CA GLU A 284 -10.54 4.25 -9.50
C GLU A 284 -11.76 4.64 -10.36
N ALA A 285 -11.71 5.78 -11.05
CA ALA A 285 -12.79 6.22 -11.93
C ALA A 285 -12.47 5.94 -13.42
N ASP A 286 -13.09 4.92 -13.99
CA ASP A 286 -13.03 4.64 -15.42
C ASP A 286 -13.87 5.66 -16.20
N LEU A 287 -13.21 6.76 -16.59
CA LEU A 287 -13.80 7.84 -17.39
C LEU A 287 -14.28 7.36 -18.77
N ALA A 288 -13.73 6.26 -19.31
CA ALA A 288 -14.13 5.74 -20.62
C ALA A 288 -15.51 5.06 -20.54
N LYS A 289 -15.69 4.16 -19.55
CA LYS A 289 -16.93 3.41 -19.30
C LYS A 289 -17.97 4.19 -18.47
N ALA A 290 -17.56 5.25 -17.78
CA ALA A 290 -18.34 5.97 -16.76
C ALA A 290 -18.74 5.06 -15.57
N SER A 291 -17.72 4.48 -14.93
CA SER A 291 -17.86 3.58 -13.80
C SER A 291 -16.77 3.76 -12.75
N LEU A 292 -17.12 3.52 -11.48
CA LEU A 292 -16.13 3.24 -10.45
C LEU A 292 -15.69 1.78 -10.56
N VAL A 293 -14.39 1.53 -10.43
CA VAL A 293 -13.83 0.19 -10.27
C VAL A 293 -13.21 0.08 -8.88
N LEU A 294 -13.46 -1.06 -8.22
CA LEU A 294 -12.95 -1.41 -6.90
C LEU A 294 -11.94 -2.54 -7.06
N SER A 295 -10.71 -2.30 -6.62
CA SER A 295 -9.64 -3.30 -6.53
C SER A 295 -9.65 -3.97 -5.15
N VAL A 296 -9.70 -5.30 -5.11
CA VAL A 296 -9.56 -6.08 -3.87
C VAL A 296 -8.54 -7.22 -4.04
N GLY A 297 -7.66 -7.34 -3.06
CA GLY A 297 -6.52 -8.25 -3.08
C GLY A 297 -5.64 -8.19 -4.33
N ILE A 298 -4.83 -9.24 -4.52
CA ILE A 298 -3.81 -9.27 -5.59
C ILE A 298 -4.38 -9.18 -7.01
N SER A 299 -5.54 -9.78 -7.30
CA SER A 299 -5.98 -9.99 -8.69
C SER A 299 -7.51 -9.96 -8.88
N THR A 300 -8.25 -9.21 -8.07
CA THR A 300 -9.70 -9.04 -8.25
C THR A 300 -10.06 -7.57 -8.44
N ARG A 301 -10.85 -7.27 -9.47
CA ARG A 301 -11.44 -5.96 -9.73
C ARG A 301 -12.93 -6.11 -10.01
N TYR A 302 -13.73 -5.19 -9.48
CA TYR A 302 -15.18 -5.15 -9.68
C TYR A 302 -15.62 -3.81 -10.25
N VAL A 303 -16.62 -3.80 -11.13
CA VAL A 303 -17.38 -2.60 -11.49
C VAL A 303 -18.25 -2.23 -10.28
N TYR A 304 -17.72 -1.39 -9.39
CA TYR A 304 -18.34 -1.08 -8.11
C TYR A 304 -19.64 -0.29 -8.29
N ALA A 305 -19.61 0.69 -9.20
CA ALA A 305 -20.77 1.49 -9.55
C ALA A 305 -20.67 2.01 -10.99
N THR A 306 -21.81 2.44 -11.55
CA THR A 306 -21.87 3.13 -12.86
C THR A 306 -22.56 4.48 -12.71
N TYR A 307 -22.21 5.44 -13.56
CA TYR A 307 -22.88 6.74 -13.65
C TYR A 307 -23.28 7.05 -15.09
N LYS A 308 -24.32 7.88 -15.27
CA LYS A 308 -24.76 8.29 -16.60
C LYS A 308 -23.77 9.31 -17.18
N LYS A 309 -22.89 8.85 -18.07
CA LYS A 309 -21.92 9.69 -18.78
C LYS A 309 -22.54 10.98 -19.33
N SER A 310 -22.01 12.10 -18.88
CA SER A 310 -22.37 13.48 -19.23
C SER A 310 -21.13 14.36 -19.06
N VAL A 311 -21.14 15.59 -19.57
CA VAL A 311 -19.98 16.51 -19.40
C VAL A 311 -19.68 16.74 -17.92
N ALA A 312 -20.69 17.13 -17.13
CA ALA A 312 -20.54 17.38 -15.70
C ALA A 312 -20.03 16.16 -14.92
N THR A 313 -20.63 14.98 -15.08
CA THR A 313 -20.19 13.77 -14.37
C THR A 313 -18.83 13.23 -14.85
N THR A 314 -18.37 13.64 -16.04
CA THR A 314 -17.01 13.30 -16.51
C THR A 314 -16.00 14.23 -15.84
N GLN A 315 -16.28 15.54 -15.79
CA GLN A 315 -15.46 16.53 -15.09
C GLN A 315 -15.38 16.27 -13.58
N GLU A 316 -16.48 15.83 -12.96
CA GLU A 316 -16.57 15.44 -11.54
C GLU A 316 -15.64 14.26 -11.22
N ALA A 317 -15.69 13.21 -12.05
CA ALA A 317 -14.83 12.03 -11.90
C ALA A 317 -13.36 12.32 -12.26
N GLU A 318 -13.11 13.18 -13.25
CA GLU A 318 -11.77 13.64 -13.65
C GLU A 318 -11.11 14.47 -12.53
N ALA A 319 -11.86 15.39 -11.91
CA ALA A 319 -11.40 16.18 -10.76
C ALA A 319 -11.18 15.32 -9.49
N TRP A 320 -11.97 14.26 -9.28
CA TRP A 320 -11.74 13.31 -8.19
C TRP A 320 -10.43 12.53 -8.41
N GLU A 321 -10.19 12.06 -9.63
CA GLU A 321 -8.95 11.40 -10.05
C GLU A 321 -7.73 12.34 -10.01
N GLU A 322 -7.89 13.65 -10.27
CA GLU A 322 -6.84 14.66 -10.13
C GLU A 322 -6.53 14.97 -8.65
N ALA A 323 -7.56 15.14 -7.82
CA ALA A 323 -7.41 15.31 -6.37
C ALA A 323 -6.69 14.10 -5.72
N LYS A 324 -7.03 12.87 -6.13
CA LYS A 324 -6.41 11.63 -5.64
C LYS A 324 -4.91 11.59 -5.96
N LYS A 325 -4.53 12.00 -7.18
CA LYS A 325 -3.11 12.11 -7.59
C LYS A 325 -2.38 13.24 -6.87
N THR A 326 -3.07 14.34 -6.57
CA THR A 326 -2.53 15.45 -5.76
C THR A 326 -2.25 15.01 -4.32
N CYS A 327 -3.07 14.11 -3.77
CA CYS A 327 -2.89 13.49 -2.45
C CYS A 327 -2.00 12.24 -2.47
N GLY A 328 -1.10 12.09 -3.45
CA GLY A 328 -0.17 10.95 -3.52
C GLY A 328 -0.80 9.57 -3.74
N GLY A 329 -2.07 9.51 -4.15
CA GLY A 329 -2.86 8.28 -4.25
C GLY A 329 -3.76 8.02 -3.04
N LEU A 330 -3.70 8.84 -1.98
CA LEU A 330 -4.52 8.70 -0.78
C LEU A 330 -5.98 9.06 -1.09
N HIS A 331 -6.89 8.19 -0.67
CA HIS A 331 -8.34 8.33 -0.82
C HIS A 331 -9.07 7.46 0.22
N PHE A 332 -10.40 7.57 0.32
CA PHE A 332 -11.18 6.74 1.25
C PHE A 332 -12.47 6.16 0.65
N LEU A 333 -12.98 5.11 1.30
CA LEU A 333 -14.32 4.56 1.11
C LEU A 333 -15.09 4.69 2.44
N ALA A 334 -16.25 5.34 2.40
CA ALA A 334 -17.15 5.49 3.55
C ALA A 334 -18.49 4.77 3.28
N ILE A 335 -18.98 4.01 4.25
CA ILE A 335 -20.25 3.28 4.18
C ILE A 335 -21.14 3.73 5.34
N GLN A 336 -22.33 4.24 5.03
CA GLN A 336 -23.21 4.95 5.96
C GLN A 336 -24.70 4.66 5.66
N GLU A 337 -25.62 4.97 6.58
CA GLU A 337 -27.05 4.67 6.37
C GLU A 337 -27.68 5.59 5.31
N ASN A 338 -27.30 6.87 5.32
CA ASN A 338 -27.67 7.86 4.30
C ASN A 338 -26.51 8.83 4.04
N LEU A 339 -26.47 9.45 2.85
CA LEU A 339 -25.40 10.40 2.45
C LEU A 339 -25.41 11.69 3.29
N ASP A 340 -26.53 12.00 3.94
CA ASP A 340 -26.70 13.14 4.86
C ASP A 340 -26.45 12.73 6.34
N SER A 341 -25.71 11.63 6.58
CA SER A 341 -25.32 11.14 7.91
C SER A 341 -23.96 11.72 8.30
N ASP A 342 -23.85 12.24 9.53
CA ASP A 342 -22.59 12.69 10.11
C ASP A 342 -21.68 11.49 10.48
N ASP A 343 -22.27 10.37 10.96
CA ASP A 343 -21.54 9.14 11.33
C ASP A 343 -21.38 8.16 10.15
N CYS A 344 -20.21 7.51 10.07
CA CYS A 344 -19.96 6.33 9.21
C CYS A 344 -20.15 5.00 9.96
N VAL A 345 -20.64 3.98 9.26
CA VAL A 345 -20.79 2.59 9.75
C VAL A 345 -19.58 1.72 9.37
N GLY A 346 -18.84 2.14 8.34
CA GLY A 346 -17.47 1.70 8.12
C GLY A 346 -16.68 2.66 7.25
N PHE A 347 -15.36 2.72 7.46
CA PHE A 347 -14.45 3.67 6.82
C PHE A 347 -13.11 2.98 6.49
N TRP A 348 -12.71 3.00 5.23
CA TRP A 348 -11.42 2.46 4.77
C TRP A 348 -10.57 3.60 4.22
N LEU A 349 -9.41 3.81 4.83
CA LEU A 349 -8.34 4.64 4.28
C LEU A 349 -7.51 3.79 3.30
N LEU A 350 -7.30 4.31 2.10
CA LEU A 350 -6.78 3.59 0.94
C LEU A 350 -5.68 4.39 0.24
N LEU A 351 -4.62 3.71 -0.19
CA LEU A 351 -3.48 4.31 -0.86
C LEU A 351 -3.21 3.57 -2.18
N ASP A 352 -3.34 4.27 -3.30
CA ASP A 352 -3.18 3.71 -4.65
C ASP A 352 -1.79 4.08 -5.20
N LEU A 353 -0.76 3.39 -4.72
CA LEU A 353 0.62 3.58 -5.18
C LEU A 353 0.83 3.04 -6.61
N PRO A 354 1.77 3.62 -7.39
CA PRO A 354 2.28 2.95 -8.58
C PRO A 354 2.94 1.61 -8.20
N PRO A 355 2.95 0.61 -9.11
CA PRO A 355 3.72 -0.62 -8.87
C PRO A 355 5.23 -0.31 -8.83
N PRO A 356 6.00 -0.96 -7.95
CA PRO A 356 7.42 -0.70 -7.77
C PRO A 356 8.24 -1.15 -9.00
N PRO A 357 9.47 -0.63 -9.17
CA PRO A 357 10.31 -0.88 -10.34
C PRO A 357 11.03 -2.25 -10.36
N VAL A 358 10.62 -3.24 -9.53
CA VAL A 358 11.34 -4.51 -9.28
C VAL A 358 10.51 -5.79 -9.49
#